data_AF-A0AAD5GE53-F1
#
_entry.id   AF-A0AAD5GE53-F1
#
_cell.length_a   1.000
_cell.length_b   1.000
_cell.length_c   1.000
_cell.angle_alpha   90.00
_cell.angle_beta   90.00
_cell.angle_gamma   90.00
#
_symmetry.space_group_name_H-M   'P 1'
#
loop_
_entity.id
_entity.type
_entity.pdbx_description
1 polymer ?
#
loop_
_entity_poly.entity_id
_entity_poly.type
_entity_poly.pdbx_seq_one_letter_code
_entity_poly.pdbx_strand_id
1 'polypeptide(L)'
;MMKIMMRMNIFLSITLFLFLINHALSLPLCTDLSAPVTPKTPLAFCNYNGSSCCDSTDDSNIKKQFESMNISQPACASVLKSILCSV
;
A
#
# COMPACT_ATOMS: atom_id res chain seq x y z
N MET A 1 23.80 -17.95 -39.76
CA MET A 1 23.26 -18.84 -38.70
C MET A 1 23.62 -18.38 -37.28
N MET A 2 24.90 -18.25 -36.93
CA MET A 2 25.33 -17.94 -35.54
C MET A 2 24.82 -16.60 -34.98
N LYS A 3 24.72 -15.56 -35.83
CA LYS A 3 24.15 -14.24 -35.45
C LYS A 3 22.65 -14.28 -35.13
N ILE A 4 21.90 -15.20 -35.75
CA ILE A 4 20.44 -15.35 -35.54
C ILE A 4 20.19 -16.08 -34.22
N MET A 5 20.98 -17.12 -33.94
CA MET A 5 20.94 -17.87 -32.68
C MET A 5 21.30 -16.98 -31.47
N MET A 6 22.27 -16.09 -31.63
CA MET A 6 22.66 -15.13 -30.58
C MET A 6 21.55 -14.10 -30.29
N ARG A 7 20.88 -13.59 -31.32
CA ARG A 7 19.73 -12.68 -31.17
C ARG A 7 18.55 -13.37 -30.47
N MET A 8 18.29 -14.62 -30.80
CA MET A 8 17.22 -15.42 -30.18
C MET A 8 17.48 -15.69 -28.69
N ASN A 9 18.73 -15.97 -28.31
CA ASN A 9 19.13 -16.13 -26.90
C ASN A 9 18.99 -14.83 -26.09
N ILE A 10 19.33 -13.68 -26.69
CA ILE A 10 19.17 -12.37 -26.05
C ILE A 10 17.68 -12.08 -25.80
N PHE A 11 16.82 -12.31 -26.79
CA PHE A 11 15.37 -12.16 -26.63
C PHE A 11 14.80 -13.07 -25.55
N LEU A 12 15.22 -14.33 -25.50
CA LEU A 12 14.80 -15.29 -24.48
C LEU A 12 15.21 -14.82 -23.08
N SER A 13 16.45 -14.34 -22.94
CA SER A 13 17.00 -13.84 -21.67
C SER A 13 16.27 -12.59 -21.16
N ILE A 14 15.96 -11.64 -22.04
CA ILE A 14 15.18 -10.43 -21.68
C ILE A 14 13.76 -10.82 -21.23
N THR A 15 13.13 -11.75 -21.94
CA THR A 15 11.76 -12.19 -21.60
C THR A 15 11.71 -12.87 -20.23
N LEU A 16 12.70 -13.72 -19.92
CA LEU A 16 12.83 -14.36 -18.63
C LEU A 16 13.07 -13.34 -17.50
N PHE A 17 13.93 -12.34 -17.76
CA PHE A 17 14.22 -11.26 -16.82
C PHE A 17 12.96 -10.43 -16.50
N LEU A 18 12.17 -10.06 -17.51
CA LEU A 18 10.92 -9.33 -17.32
C LEU A 18 9.88 -10.13 -16.50
N PHE A 19 9.85 -11.46 -16.63
CA PHE A 19 8.94 -12.31 -15.86
C PHE A 19 9.30 -12.36 -14.36
N LEU A 20 10.59 -12.29 -14.04
CA LEU A 20 11.11 -12.29 -12.67
C LEU A 20 10.83 -10.98 -11.93
N ILE A 21 10.85 -9.84 -12.63
CA ILE A 21 10.61 -8.51 -12.02
C ILE A 21 9.19 -8.41 -11.44
N ASN A 22 8.19 -9.04 -12.08
CA ASN A 22 6.80 -9.01 -11.60
C ASN A 22 6.61 -9.69 -10.24
N HIS A 23 7.41 -10.72 -9.91
CA HIS A 23 7.33 -11.41 -8.62
C HIS A 23 8.15 -10.72 -7.52
N ALA A 24 9.07 -9.83 -7.89
CA ALA A 24 9.88 -9.06 -6.95
C ALA A 24 9.21 -7.75 -6.51
N LEU A 25 8.06 -7.40 -7.10
CA LEU A 25 7.24 -6.31 -6.58
C LEU A 25 6.70 -6.73 -5.22
N SER A 26 7.19 -6.07 -4.17
CA SER A 26 6.57 -6.11 -2.86
C SER A 26 5.12 -5.66 -3.02
N LEU A 27 4.18 -6.60 -3.03
CA LEU A 27 2.78 -6.23 -2.92
C LEU A 27 2.61 -5.52 -1.57
N PRO A 28 1.83 -4.42 -1.52
CA PRO A 28 1.48 -3.83 -0.24
C PRO A 28 0.77 -4.92 0.56
N LEU A 29 1.36 -5.32 1.69
CA LEU A 29 0.76 -6.22 2.66
C LEU A 29 0.45 -5.42 3.91
N CYS A 30 -0.64 -5.78 4.56
CA CYS A 30 -0.99 -5.26 5.87
C CYS A 30 -0.02 -5.80 6.94
N THR A 31 0.05 -5.14 8.08
CA THR A 31 0.93 -5.54 9.20
C THR A 31 0.61 -6.93 9.75
N ASP A 32 -0.61 -7.41 9.53
CA ASP A 32 -1.07 -8.76 9.89
C ASP A 32 -0.88 -9.78 8.74
N LEU A 33 -0.08 -9.43 7.72
CA LEU A 33 0.21 -10.21 6.51
C LEU A 33 -0.99 -10.41 5.57
N SER A 34 -2.13 -9.77 5.85
CA SER A 34 -3.29 -9.82 4.97
C SER A 34 -3.11 -8.93 3.73
N ALA A 35 -3.91 -9.22 2.70
CA ALA A 35 -3.94 -8.39 1.50
C ALA A 35 -4.81 -7.14 1.76
N PRO A 36 -4.38 -5.94 1.35
CA PRO A 36 -5.21 -4.74 1.39
C PRO A 36 -6.50 -4.95 0.61
N VAL A 37 -7.61 -4.51 1.19
CA VAL A 37 -8.94 -4.63 0.59
C VAL A 37 -9.48 -3.25 0.25
N THR A 38 -10.29 -3.16 -0.80
CA THR A 38 -11.04 -1.93 -1.07
C THR A 38 -12.21 -1.85 -0.07
N PRO A 39 -12.27 -0.84 0.80
CA PRO A 39 -13.37 -0.69 1.74
C PRO A 39 -14.71 -0.57 1.01
N LYS A 40 -15.75 -1.22 1.54
CA LYS A 40 -17.12 -1.11 0.99
C LYS A 40 -17.70 0.30 1.15
N THR A 41 -17.24 1.01 2.18
CA THR A 41 -17.64 2.37 2.49
C THR A 41 -16.38 3.24 2.61
N PRO A 42 -16.40 4.49 2.12
CA PRO A 42 -15.29 5.41 2.29
C PRO A 42 -14.92 5.58 3.77
N LEU A 43 -13.62 5.61 4.06
CA LEU A 43 -13.11 5.88 5.41
C LEU A 43 -13.23 7.38 5.69
N ALA A 44 -14.11 7.76 6.62
CA ALA A 44 -14.49 9.16 6.82
C ALA A 44 -13.38 9.97 7.52
N PHE A 45 -12.63 9.35 8.42
CA PHE A 45 -11.56 10.02 9.16
C PHE A 45 -10.25 10.04 8.37
N CYS A 46 -9.76 8.87 7.93
CA CYS A 46 -8.51 8.74 7.20
C CYS A 46 -8.61 9.12 5.71
N ASN A 47 -9.82 9.21 5.15
CA ASN A 47 -10.10 9.71 3.80
C ASN A 47 -9.21 9.10 2.69
N TYR A 48 -9.05 7.77 2.73
CA TYR A 48 -8.27 7.03 1.74
C TYR A 48 -9.18 6.42 0.67
N ASN A 49 -8.89 6.70 -0.60
CA ASN A 49 -9.71 6.28 -1.75
C ASN A 49 -9.17 5.01 -2.45
N GLY A 50 -8.13 4.38 -1.91
CA GLY A 50 -7.51 3.18 -2.48
C GLY A 50 -7.80 1.90 -1.69
N SER A 51 -6.91 0.92 -1.83
CA SER A 51 -6.89 -0.28 -0.99
C SER A 51 -6.40 0.05 0.42
N SER A 52 -7.07 -0.47 1.43
CA SER A 52 -6.81 -0.19 2.84
C SER A 52 -6.64 -1.50 3.62
N CYS A 53 -5.85 -1.44 4.68
CA CYS A 53 -5.75 -2.52 5.67
C CYS A 53 -6.78 -2.39 6.80
N CYS A 54 -7.49 -1.26 6.85
CA CYS A 54 -8.47 -0.93 7.87
C CYS A 54 -9.88 -0.85 7.28
N ASP A 55 -10.87 -1.25 8.08
CA ASP A 55 -12.28 -1.08 7.77
C ASP A 55 -12.88 0.19 8.41
N SER A 56 -14.20 0.38 8.25
CA SER A 56 -14.91 1.53 8.84
C SER A 56 -14.93 1.53 10.37
N THR A 57 -14.86 0.36 11.00
CA THR A 57 -14.79 0.19 12.45
C THR A 57 -13.44 0.65 12.97
N ASP A 58 -12.36 0.23 12.29
CA ASP A 58 -10.99 0.66 12.58
C ASP A 58 -10.84 2.18 12.41
N ASP A 59 -11.33 2.75 11.31
CA ASP A 59 -11.32 4.20 11.05
C ASP A 59 -12.03 4.99 12.18
N SER A 60 -13.16 4.46 12.65
CA SER A 60 -13.91 5.05 13.77
C SER A 60 -13.16 4.97 15.10
N ASN A 61 -12.43 3.87 15.33
CA ASN A 61 -11.60 3.69 16.53
C ASN A 61 -10.37 4.60 16.50
N ILE A 62 -9.71 4.70 15.35
CA ILE A 62 -8.60 5.63 15.11
C ILE A 62 -9.04 7.07 15.37
N LYS A 63 -10.22 7.48 14.87
CA LYS A 63 -10.79 8.81 15.15
C LYS A 63 -10.92 9.08 16.65
N LYS A 64 -11.50 8.14 17.41
CA LYS A 64 -11.65 8.28 18.87
C LYS A 64 -10.30 8.38 19.58
N GLN A 65 -9.31 7.60 19.14
CA GLN A 65 -7.96 7.66 19.68
C GLN A 65 -7.28 9.00 19.38
N PHE A 66 -7.44 9.52 18.16
CA PHE A 66 -6.91 10.84 17.80
C PHE A 66 -7.55 11.97 18.63
N GLU A 67 -8.87 11.93 18.81
CA GLU A 67 -9.61 12.91 19.62
C GLU A 67 -9.18 12.87 21.10
N SER A 68 -8.90 11.68 21.65
CA SER A 68 -8.47 11.53 23.04
C SER A 68 -7.05 12.05 23.30
N MET A 69 -6.21 12.18 22.27
CA MET A 69 -4.88 12.80 22.40
C MET A 69 -4.94 14.31 22.69
N ASN A 70 -6.10 14.95 22.48
CA ASN A 70 -6.35 16.37 22.80
C ASN A 70 -5.22 17.32 22.31
N ILE A 71 -4.82 17.17 21.04
CA ILE A 71 -3.68 17.88 20.47
C ILE A 71 -4.10 19.32 20.11
N SER A 72 -3.49 20.31 20.75
CA SER A 72 -3.82 21.72 20.49
C SER A 72 -3.14 22.29 19.23
N GLN A 73 -1.96 21.80 18.86
CA GLN A 73 -1.20 22.33 17.73
C GLN A 73 -1.60 21.67 16.40
N PRO A 74 -2.12 22.43 15.41
CA PRO A 74 -2.62 21.85 14.15
C PRO A 74 -1.57 21.09 13.34
N ALA A 75 -0.32 21.57 13.33
CA ALA A 75 0.76 20.89 12.62
C ALA A 75 1.06 19.51 13.20
N CYS A 76 1.11 19.41 14.54
CA CYS A 76 1.30 18.15 15.24
C CYS A 76 0.10 17.22 15.00
N ALA A 77 -1.12 17.76 15.06
CA ALA A 77 -2.35 17.03 14.79
C ALA A 77 -2.36 16.45 13.37
N SER A 78 -1.91 17.20 12.36
CA SER A 78 -1.82 16.70 10.98
C SER A 78 -0.83 15.54 10.83
N VAL A 79 0.34 15.64 11.47
CA VAL A 79 1.36 14.59 11.41
C VAL A 79 0.87 13.32 12.12
N LEU A 80 0.32 13.47 13.33
CA LEU A 80 -0.24 12.35 14.08
C LEU A 80 -1.40 11.68 13.35
N LYS A 81 -2.28 12.46 12.72
CA LYS A 81 -3.34 11.91 11.87
C LYS A 81 -2.75 11.10 10.71
N SER A 82 -1.73 11.62 10.03
CA SER A 82 -1.06 10.90 8.95
C SER A 82 -0.48 9.57 9.45
N ILE A 83 0.22 9.57 10.58
CA ILE A 83 0.82 8.36 11.17
C ILE A 83 -0.26 7.32 11.52
N LEU A 84 -1.34 7.74 12.18
CA LEU A 84 -2.43 6.83 12.57
C LEU A 84 -3.17 6.24 11.37
N CYS A 85 -3.27 6.99 10.27
CA CYS A 85 -3.91 6.55 9.04
C CYS A 85 -2.95 5.85 8.06
N SER A 86 -1.69 5.63 8.45
CA SER A 86 -0.69 4.97 7.59
C SER A 86 -0.75 3.46 7.78
N VAL A 87 -1.74 2.79 7.16
CA VAL A 87 -1.76 1.32 7.01
C VAL A 87 -2.59 0.89 5.79
#